data_AF-A0A940CC63-F1
#
_entry.id   AF-A0A940CC63-F1
#
_cell.length_a   1.000
_cell.length_b   1.000
_cell.length_c   1.000
_cell.angle_alpha   90.00
_cell.angle_beta   90.00
_cell.angle_gamma   90.00
#
_symmetry.space_group_name_H-M   'P 1'
#
loop_
_entity.id
_entity.type
_entity.pdbx_description
1 polymer ?
#
loop_
_entity_poly.entity_id
_entity_poly.type
_entity_poly.pdbx_seq_one_letter_code
_entity_poly.pdbx_strand_id
1 'polypeptide(L)'
;MDEANAAVTLEQIRAIARYELTFDQLIKDSGVENGKLVFPEAYRFTLDDLRIALTNLLAADPTVGDFGENWFFPLTQVDRAFGIDAACGLADDDGEEDGADIDAADDPDNDDHDRPIRCLREEESDIFSNIWYRLENIWTGEADDVHIAELDIVPDLIKEIDRYRANKDKPFLEREYTDAQKRYYIGLFNADDVVKKASEPELELCRKFTEELCAQDDTDALRLKGYACYGGNRLYACDWRASRDCMLKLYELTDDPTYANTLGYIYYYGRCNGGVPEYEKAFEMYAIAAANGLHEGLYKLADMFRHGYACKKSERTARSLYGMVYEDCREQFLEGRDGAFADAALRMGIVYQKGIGVVPDPVWAYEYFLQADFAAKQRAKHNNFYGDTNVMLGIRKALDETRAELPANFFEEYIKTDKPRIFRQLTENGYRVSACLKREDNDKTVVSLARQPRRGNKNAAPVLLTYAPIDYCGLVTGVKLEAHGLKTSFADGPIVLFKYDFCEWNDTEKRFDFFYDDNQIGWMACDEYRFYNTNKTKPDGKLLRLVSIAFQPGGRTYDYLCDIPDVEVGDKVVIMGYEGETVVEVKAVYTRYESELGLPLERYKKVIRKY
;
A
#
# COMPACT_ATOMS: atom_id res chain seq x y z
N MET A 1 -42.69 -8.61 60.31
CA MET A 1 -42.67 -9.85 59.52
C MET A 1 -41.20 -10.13 59.30
N ASP A 2 -40.70 -11.21 59.91
CA ASP A 2 -39.33 -11.65 59.67
C ASP A 2 -39.21 -12.05 58.21
N GLU A 3 -38.34 -11.38 57.45
CA GLU A 3 -37.92 -11.84 56.13
C GLU A 3 -37.21 -13.19 56.30
N ALA A 4 -37.89 -14.29 55.99
CA ALA A 4 -37.29 -15.61 56.01
C ALA A 4 -36.29 -15.72 54.86
N ASN A 5 -34.99 -15.76 55.17
CA ASN A 5 -33.95 -16.00 54.17
C ASN A 5 -33.81 -17.51 53.92
N ALA A 6 -33.75 -17.91 52.65
CA ALA A 6 -33.45 -19.29 52.27
C ALA A 6 -31.98 -19.42 51.85
N ALA A 7 -31.26 -20.34 52.50
CA ALA A 7 -29.90 -20.67 52.11
C ALA A 7 -29.93 -21.59 50.88
N VAL A 8 -29.26 -21.17 49.80
CA VAL A 8 -29.13 -21.96 48.57
C VAL A 8 -27.98 -22.97 48.76
N THR A 9 -28.21 -24.25 48.51
CA THR A 9 -27.16 -25.28 48.62
C THR A 9 -26.23 -25.24 47.41
N LEU A 10 -25.00 -25.74 47.56
CA LEU A 10 -24.06 -25.88 46.43
C LEU A 10 -24.64 -26.76 45.30
N GLU A 11 -25.45 -27.76 45.65
CA GLU A 11 -26.15 -28.62 44.68
C GLU A 11 -27.19 -27.83 43.88
N GLN A 12 -27.95 -26.94 44.53
CA GLN A 12 -28.88 -26.03 43.86
C GLN A 12 -28.16 -25.01 42.98
N ILE A 13 -27.03 -24.45 43.44
CA ILE A 13 -26.21 -23.53 42.63
C ILE A 13 -25.72 -24.24 41.36
N ARG A 14 -25.19 -25.46 41.50
CA ARG A 14 -24.73 -26.26 40.36
C ARG A 14 -25.87 -26.63 39.41
N ALA A 15 -27.04 -27.00 39.94
CA ALA A 15 -28.23 -27.31 39.14
C ALA A 15 -28.69 -26.08 38.34
N ILE A 16 -28.66 -24.89 38.95
CA ILE A 16 -28.94 -23.64 38.24
C ILE A 16 -27.91 -23.38 37.16
N ALA A 17 -26.60 -23.47 37.46
CA ALA A 17 -25.54 -23.27 36.46
C ALA A 17 -25.70 -24.17 35.23
N ARG A 18 -26.33 -25.34 35.39
CA ARG A 18 -26.55 -26.36 34.35
C ARG A 18 -27.94 -26.33 33.72
N TYR A 19 -28.77 -25.32 34.01
CA TYR A 19 -30.18 -25.27 33.57
C TYR A 19 -30.98 -26.52 33.97
N GLU A 20 -30.60 -27.19 35.06
CA GLU A 20 -31.35 -28.31 35.65
C GLU A 20 -32.45 -27.80 36.61
N LEU A 21 -32.29 -26.56 37.07
CA LEU A 21 -33.21 -25.82 37.95
C LEU A 21 -33.23 -24.35 37.50
N THR A 22 -34.41 -23.74 37.38
CA THR A 22 -34.52 -22.28 37.11
C THR A 22 -34.62 -21.48 38.41
N PHE A 23 -34.37 -20.17 38.36
CA PHE A 23 -34.55 -19.31 39.53
C PHE A 23 -36.02 -19.24 39.96
N ASP A 24 -36.97 -19.25 39.02
CA ASP A 24 -38.40 -19.31 39.32
C ASP A 24 -38.78 -20.61 40.07
N GLN A 25 -38.24 -21.76 39.64
CA GLN A 25 -38.41 -23.03 40.36
C GLN A 25 -37.78 -22.99 41.75
N LEU A 26 -36.54 -22.47 41.88
CA LEU A 26 -35.87 -22.34 43.17
C LEU A 26 -36.69 -21.47 44.15
N ILE A 27 -37.22 -20.34 43.68
CA ILE A 27 -38.03 -19.43 44.50
C ILE A 27 -39.31 -20.13 44.95
N LYS A 28 -40.03 -20.80 44.04
CA LYS A 28 -41.24 -21.58 44.36
C LYS A 28 -40.97 -22.68 45.39
N ASP A 29 -39.89 -23.42 45.23
CA ASP A 29 -39.52 -24.53 46.12
C ASP A 29 -39.01 -24.06 47.49
N SER A 30 -38.44 -22.84 47.57
CA SER A 30 -37.95 -22.27 48.82
C SER A 30 -39.06 -21.76 49.75
N GLY A 31 -40.27 -21.52 49.23
CA GLY A 31 -41.39 -20.96 50.00
C GLY A 31 -41.19 -19.51 50.44
N VAL A 32 -40.22 -18.81 49.86
CA VAL A 32 -39.85 -17.43 50.20
C VAL A 32 -40.50 -16.45 49.21
N GLU A 33 -41.66 -15.90 49.55
CA GLU A 33 -42.37 -14.93 48.70
C GLU A 33 -41.76 -13.50 48.74
N ASN A 34 -40.99 -13.14 49.79
CA ASN A 34 -40.46 -11.77 50.01
C ASN A 34 -39.09 -11.71 50.73
N GLY A 35 -38.39 -12.84 50.90
CA GLY A 35 -37.08 -12.92 51.57
C GLY A 35 -35.90 -13.07 50.59
N LYS A 36 -34.67 -12.97 51.08
CA LYS A 36 -33.47 -13.03 50.24
C LYS A 36 -32.93 -14.46 50.15
N LEU A 37 -32.56 -14.88 48.93
CA LEU A 37 -31.71 -16.05 48.72
C LEU A 37 -30.29 -15.72 49.21
N VAL A 38 -29.71 -16.60 50.04
CA VAL A 38 -28.36 -16.44 50.59
C VAL A 38 -27.46 -17.53 50.01
N PHE A 39 -26.42 -17.11 49.29
CA PHE A 39 -25.45 -18.00 48.67
C PHE A 39 -24.23 -18.18 49.60
N PRO A 40 -23.89 -19.42 50.00
CA PRO A 40 -22.92 -19.69 51.07
C PRO A 40 -21.44 -19.60 50.64
N GLU A 41 -21.11 -19.91 49.38
CA GLU A 41 -19.75 -19.91 48.82
C GLU A 41 -19.78 -19.52 47.33
N ALA A 42 -18.66 -19.03 46.80
CA ALA A 42 -18.51 -18.76 45.37
C ALA A 42 -18.32 -20.09 44.60
N TYR A 43 -19.31 -20.45 43.79
CA TYR A 43 -19.19 -21.52 42.80
C TYR A 43 -18.30 -21.05 41.65
N ARG A 44 -17.65 -21.98 40.95
CA ARG A 44 -16.90 -21.68 39.73
C ARG A 44 -17.67 -22.22 38.53
N PHE A 45 -18.35 -21.35 37.81
CA PHE A 45 -19.03 -21.70 36.56
C PHE A 45 -17.97 -22.15 35.55
N THR A 46 -18.02 -23.43 35.15
CA THR A 46 -17.09 -24.00 34.18
C THR A 46 -17.69 -24.05 32.78
N LEU A 47 -16.83 -24.18 31.76
CA LEU A 47 -17.30 -24.41 30.40
C LEU A 47 -18.09 -25.73 30.26
N ASP A 48 -17.77 -26.74 31.08
CA ASP A 48 -18.52 -27.99 31.15
C ASP A 48 -19.94 -27.78 31.69
N ASP A 49 -20.11 -26.92 32.70
CA ASP A 49 -21.45 -26.56 33.20
C ASP A 49 -22.24 -25.81 32.13
N LEU A 50 -21.61 -24.85 31.44
CA LEU A 50 -22.25 -24.06 30.40
C LEU A 50 -22.69 -24.94 29.23
N ARG A 51 -21.87 -25.92 28.84
CA ARG A 51 -22.25 -26.93 27.83
C ARG A 51 -23.48 -27.73 28.23
N ILE A 52 -23.53 -28.20 29.48
CA ILE A 52 -24.69 -28.92 30.01
C ILE A 52 -25.91 -28.00 30.02
N ALA A 53 -25.74 -26.74 30.44
CA ALA A 53 -26.80 -25.73 30.42
C ALA A 53 -27.39 -25.55 29.03
N LEU A 54 -26.57 -25.35 28.00
CA LEU A 54 -27.05 -25.21 26.62
C LEU A 54 -27.81 -26.47 26.14
N THR A 55 -27.37 -27.66 26.56
CA THR A 55 -28.03 -28.92 26.22
C THR A 55 -29.41 -29.03 26.88
N ASN A 56 -29.49 -28.70 28.18
CA ASN A 56 -30.73 -28.72 28.94
C ASN A 56 -31.69 -27.60 28.50
N LEU A 57 -31.16 -26.43 28.17
CA LEU A 57 -31.91 -25.30 27.61
C LEU A 57 -32.58 -25.70 26.29
N LEU A 58 -31.84 -26.34 25.39
CA LEU A 58 -32.39 -26.82 24.11
C LEU A 58 -33.43 -27.93 24.31
N ALA A 59 -33.28 -28.78 25.33
CA ALA A 59 -34.23 -29.84 25.63
C ALA A 59 -35.51 -29.34 26.32
N ALA A 60 -35.40 -28.30 27.15
CA ALA A 60 -36.52 -27.66 27.83
C ALA A 60 -37.34 -26.75 26.91
N ASP A 61 -36.67 -26.19 25.89
CA ASP A 61 -37.27 -25.32 24.86
C ASP A 61 -38.12 -24.16 25.42
N PRO A 62 -37.59 -23.36 26.37
CA PRO A 62 -38.29 -22.19 26.87
C PRO A 62 -38.41 -21.12 25.77
N THR A 63 -39.27 -20.13 26.00
CA THR A 63 -39.19 -18.90 25.19
C THR A 63 -37.94 -18.10 25.56
N VAL A 64 -37.48 -17.20 24.69
CA VAL A 64 -36.36 -16.28 24.95
C VAL A 64 -36.62 -15.45 26.21
N GLY A 65 -37.87 -15.00 26.42
CA GLY A 65 -38.28 -14.30 27.63
C GLY A 65 -38.09 -15.16 28.89
N ASP A 66 -38.58 -16.40 28.86
CA ASP A 66 -38.44 -17.33 30.00
C ASP A 66 -36.97 -17.68 30.28
N PHE A 67 -36.15 -17.86 29.24
CA PHE A 67 -34.71 -18.05 29.35
C PHE A 67 -34.03 -16.85 30.02
N GLY A 68 -34.34 -15.64 29.54
CA GLY A 68 -33.79 -14.39 30.04
C GLY A 68 -34.15 -14.14 31.50
N GLU A 69 -35.44 -14.13 31.81
CA GLU A 69 -35.97 -13.74 33.11
C GLU A 69 -35.71 -14.79 34.20
N ASN A 70 -35.74 -16.08 33.85
CA ASN A 70 -35.65 -17.16 34.85
C ASN A 70 -34.27 -17.82 34.95
N TRP A 71 -33.31 -17.42 34.12
CA TRP A 71 -31.97 -17.99 34.14
C TRP A 71 -30.86 -16.97 33.86
N PHE A 72 -30.80 -16.37 32.67
CA PHE A 72 -29.65 -15.56 32.27
C PHE A 72 -29.52 -14.27 33.10
N PHE A 73 -30.58 -13.47 33.19
CA PHE A 73 -30.56 -12.22 33.94
C PHE A 73 -30.29 -12.45 35.43
N PRO A 74 -30.98 -13.37 36.15
CA PRO A 74 -30.66 -13.66 37.54
C PRO A 74 -29.19 -14.07 37.76
N LEU A 75 -28.61 -14.89 36.88
CA LEU A 75 -27.19 -15.29 36.96
C LEU A 75 -26.26 -14.08 36.96
N THR A 76 -26.50 -13.08 36.10
CA THR A 76 -25.69 -11.85 36.06
C THR A 76 -25.84 -11.00 37.32
N GLN A 77 -26.99 -11.07 38.03
CA GLN A 77 -27.21 -10.33 39.27
C GLN A 77 -26.51 -10.96 40.48
N VAL A 78 -26.20 -12.26 40.42
CA VAL A 78 -25.47 -12.98 41.47
C VAL A 78 -24.15 -13.54 40.97
N ASP A 79 -23.46 -12.78 40.09
CA ASP A 79 -22.18 -13.16 39.50
C ASP A 79 -21.20 -13.72 40.54
N ARG A 80 -20.95 -13.02 41.66
CA ARG A 80 -20.04 -13.49 42.72
C ARG A 80 -20.36 -14.89 43.27
N ALA A 81 -21.62 -15.31 43.23
CA ALA A 81 -22.02 -16.65 43.67
C ALA A 81 -21.71 -17.73 42.64
N PHE A 82 -21.61 -17.38 41.35
CA PHE A 82 -21.34 -18.29 40.23
C PHE A 82 -19.93 -18.12 39.65
N GLY A 83 -19.23 -17.02 39.94
CA GLY A 83 -17.92 -16.69 39.40
C GLY A 83 -17.93 -16.55 37.88
N ILE A 84 -18.90 -15.83 37.30
CA ILE A 84 -19.04 -15.66 35.86
C ILE A 84 -17.92 -14.76 35.33
N ASP A 85 -17.60 -13.66 36.02
CA ASP A 85 -16.47 -12.79 35.65
C ASP A 85 -15.15 -13.58 35.62
N ALA A 86 -14.91 -14.40 36.66
CA ALA A 86 -13.76 -15.30 36.71
C ALA A 86 -13.78 -16.36 35.59
N ALA A 87 -14.95 -16.88 35.22
CA ALA A 87 -15.11 -17.80 34.10
C ALA A 87 -14.83 -17.12 32.75
N CYS A 88 -15.15 -15.84 32.62
CA CYS A 88 -14.83 -14.98 31.48
C CYS A 88 -13.37 -14.50 31.46
N GLY A 89 -12.55 -14.88 32.45
CA GLY A 89 -11.15 -14.47 32.56
C GLY A 89 -10.96 -13.02 33.02
N LEU A 90 -11.98 -12.39 33.58
CA LEU A 90 -11.89 -11.08 34.18
C LEU A 90 -11.32 -11.24 35.60
N ALA A 91 -10.26 -10.49 35.91
CA ALA A 91 -9.71 -10.46 37.26
C ALA A 91 -10.68 -9.73 38.20
N ASP A 92 -10.79 -10.20 39.45
CA ASP A 92 -11.41 -9.42 40.52
C ASP A 92 -10.65 -8.09 40.63
N ASP A 93 -11.29 -6.98 40.28
CA ASP A 93 -10.68 -5.63 40.23
C ASP A 93 -10.28 -5.14 41.63
N ASP A 94 -9.14 -5.62 42.10
CA ASP A 94 -8.33 -5.04 43.16
C ASP A 94 -6.98 -4.59 42.57
N GLY A 95 -7.02 -3.81 41.48
CA GLY A 95 -5.94 -2.91 41.06
C GLY A 95 -4.54 -3.48 40.91
N GLU A 96 -4.27 -4.15 39.79
CA GLU A 96 -3.00 -4.05 39.05
C GLU A 96 -3.27 -4.54 37.62
N GLU A 97 -3.44 -3.61 36.68
CA GLU A 97 -3.32 -3.91 35.26
C GLU A 97 -1.85 -4.27 34.98
N ASP A 98 -1.48 -5.52 35.22
CA ASP A 98 -0.37 -6.12 34.50
C ASP A 98 -0.86 -6.30 33.06
N GLY A 99 -0.64 -5.25 32.27
CA GLY A 99 -0.82 -5.27 30.82
C GLY A 99 -0.09 -6.50 30.29
N ALA A 100 -0.86 -7.50 29.87
CA ALA A 100 -0.32 -8.62 29.14
C ALA A 100 0.44 -8.03 27.95
N ASP A 101 1.76 -8.17 27.98
CA ASP A 101 2.66 -7.79 26.90
C ASP A 101 2.21 -8.55 25.63
N ILE A 102 1.39 -7.90 24.82
CA ILE A 102 1.11 -8.31 23.44
C ILE A 102 2.42 -8.24 22.61
N ASP A 103 3.45 -7.59 23.14
CA ASP A 103 4.77 -7.42 22.53
C ASP A 103 5.81 -8.50 22.92
N ALA A 104 5.49 -9.45 23.83
CA ALA A 104 6.39 -10.57 24.13
C ALA A 104 6.49 -11.61 22.98
N ALA A 105 5.66 -11.46 21.94
CA ALA A 105 5.63 -12.32 20.76
C ALA A 105 6.84 -12.12 19.80
N ASP A 106 7.68 -11.11 20.03
CA ASP A 106 8.76 -10.71 19.10
C ASP A 106 10.19 -11.00 19.63
N ASP A 107 10.37 -11.90 20.60
CA ASP A 107 11.71 -12.41 20.97
C ASP A 107 12.15 -13.52 20.00
N PRO A 108 13.15 -13.27 19.12
CA PRO A 108 13.57 -14.20 18.08
C PRO A 108 14.51 -15.32 18.58
N ASP A 109 14.94 -15.30 19.85
CA ASP A 109 15.93 -16.25 20.40
C ASP A 109 15.31 -17.38 21.24
N ASN A 110 13.98 -17.49 21.30
CA ASN A 110 13.29 -18.48 22.12
C ASN A 110 12.66 -19.60 21.27
N ASP A 111 13.40 -20.71 21.15
CA ASP A 111 13.11 -21.90 20.34
C ASP A 111 12.16 -22.90 21.06
N ASP A 112 11.14 -22.38 21.75
CA ASP A 112 10.15 -23.22 22.43
C ASP A 112 9.03 -23.61 21.46
N HIS A 113 9.04 -24.88 21.03
CA HIS A 113 8.06 -25.47 20.10
C HIS A 113 6.61 -25.49 20.63
N ASP A 114 6.38 -25.09 21.89
CA ASP A 114 5.06 -24.99 22.53
C ASP A 114 4.53 -23.54 22.69
N ARG A 115 5.21 -22.53 22.11
CA ARG A 115 4.63 -21.16 22.08
C ARG A 115 3.29 -21.16 21.33
N PRO A 116 2.28 -20.41 21.81
CA PRO A 116 0.98 -20.36 21.17
C PRO A 116 1.13 -19.85 19.73
N ILE A 117 0.60 -20.61 18.77
CA ILE A 117 0.49 -20.15 17.38
C ILE A 117 -0.34 -18.87 17.38
N ARG A 118 0.21 -17.80 16.78
CA ARG A 118 -0.36 -16.46 16.76
C ARG A 118 -1.88 -16.51 16.51
N CYS A 119 -2.63 -15.93 17.44
CA CYS A 119 -4.08 -15.70 17.33
C CYS A 119 -4.96 -16.96 17.12
N LEU A 120 -4.46 -18.16 17.42
CA LEU A 120 -5.25 -19.40 17.50
C LEU A 120 -5.22 -20.03 18.90
N ARG A 121 -4.68 -19.32 19.88
CA ARG A 121 -4.82 -19.66 21.29
C ARG A 121 -6.26 -19.41 21.67
N GLU A 122 -6.92 -20.46 22.13
CA GLU A 122 -8.24 -20.40 22.74
C GLU A 122 -8.04 -20.88 24.17
N GLU A 123 -8.15 -19.99 25.14
CA GLU A 123 -8.28 -20.39 26.54
C GLU A 123 -9.73 -20.74 26.85
N GLU A 124 -9.94 -21.56 27.90
CA GLU A 124 -11.30 -21.91 28.32
C GLU A 124 -12.14 -20.68 28.62
N SER A 125 -11.52 -19.63 29.18
CA SER A 125 -12.16 -18.35 29.46
C SER A 125 -12.56 -17.56 28.22
N ASP A 126 -11.78 -17.65 27.14
CA ASP A 126 -12.09 -16.97 25.87
C ASP A 126 -13.34 -17.59 25.25
N ILE A 127 -13.41 -18.92 25.25
CA ILE A 127 -14.57 -19.67 24.75
C ILE A 127 -15.78 -19.39 25.63
N PHE A 128 -15.62 -19.43 26.96
CA PHE A 128 -16.70 -19.13 27.89
C PHE A 128 -17.26 -17.72 27.67
N SER A 129 -16.38 -16.71 27.63
CA SER A 129 -16.74 -15.30 27.45
C SER A 129 -17.48 -15.05 26.13
N ASN A 130 -16.99 -15.61 25.02
CA ASN A 130 -17.65 -15.50 23.72
C ASN A 130 -19.07 -16.11 23.75
N ILE A 131 -19.21 -17.31 24.32
CA ILE A 131 -20.52 -17.97 24.43
C ILE A 131 -21.45 -17.18 25.34
N TRP A 132 -20.94 -16.68 26.47
CA TRP A 132 -21.70 -15.86 27.41
C TRP A 132 -22.24 -14.59 26.75
N TYR A 133 -21.40 -13.88 26.00
CA TYR A 133 -21.80 -12.72 25.22
C TYR A 133 -22.85 -13.04 24.15
N ARG A 134 -22.74 -14.20 23.49
CA ARG A 134 -23.74 -14.63 22.50
C ARG A 134 -25.08 -15.01 23.15
N LEU A 135 -25.07 -15.53 24.37
CA LEU A 135 -26.28 -15.76 25.17
C LEU A 135 -26.95 -14.45 25.57
N GLU A 136 -26.17 -13.43 25.95
CA GLU A 136 -26.68 -12.08 26.19
C GLU A 136 -27.37 -11.50 24.95
N ASN A 137 -26.75 -11.66 23.77
CA ASN A 137 -27.33 -11.19 22.51
C ASN A 137 -28.63 -11.92 22.13
N ILE A 138 -28.77 -13.21 22.47
CA ILE A 138 -30.04 -13.92 22.28
C ILE A 138 -31.13 -13.27 23.13
N TRP A 139 -30.85 -13.06 24.42
CA TRP A 139 -31.83 -12.46 25.34
C TRP A 139 -32.18 -11.01 24.98
N THR A 140 -31.20 -10.21 24.55
CA THR A 140 -31.40 -8.78 24.30
C THR A 140 -31.80 -8.45 22.85
N GLY A 141 -31.60 -9.39 21.92
CA GLY A 141 -31.77 -9.18 20.48
C GLY A 141 -32.96 -9.91 19.85
N GLU A 142 -33.36 -11.07 20.38
CA GLU A 142 -34.48 -11.86 19.86
C GLU A 142 -35.81 -11.47 20.54
N ALA A 143 -36.94 -11.83 19.91
CA ALA A 143 -38.26 -11.56 20.48
C ALA A 143 -38.61 -12.54 21.62
N ASP A 144 -39.22 -12.02 22.70
CA ASP A 144 -39.49 -12.78 23.94
C ASP A 144 -40.31 -14.06 23.75
N ASP A 145 -41.16 -14.14 22.72
CA ASP A 145 -42.04 -15.27 22.42
C ASP A 145 -41.40 -16.34 21.52
N VAL A 146 -40.20 -16.10 21.00
CA VAL A 146 -39.45 -17.08 20.21
C VAL A 146 -38.95 -18.21 21.10
N HIS A 147 -39.11 -19.46 20.66
CA HIS A 147 -38.60 -20.63 21.37
C HIS A 147 -37.11 -20.88 21.10
N ILE A 148 -36.35 -21.30 22.12
CA ILE A 148 -34.90 -21.55 21.98
C ILE A 148 -34.60 -22.60 20.90
N ALA A 149 -35.43 -23.63 20.74
CA ALA A 149 -35.23 -24.65 19.72
C ALA A 149 -35.41 -24.13 18.28
N GLU A 150 -35.98 -22.94 18.08
CA GLU A 150 -36.08 -22.27 16.78
C GLU A 150 -34.78 -21.54 16.39
N LEU A 151 -33.84 -21.35 17.33
CA LEU A 151 -32.61 -20.62 17.11
C LEU A 151 -31.43 -21.57 16.80
N ASP A 152 -30.89 -21.49 15.57
CA ASP A 152 -29.72 -22.29 15.15
C ASP A 152 -28.45 -21.99 15.99
N ILE A 153 -28.41 -20.84 16.66
CA ILE A 153 -27.26 -20.38 17.44
C ILE A 153 -26.94 -21.31 18.62
N VAL A 154 -27.94 -21.85 19.34
CA VAL A 154 -27.69 -22.66 20.54
C VAL A 154 -27.02 -24.00 20.21
N PRO A 155 -27.50 -24.77 19.20
CA PRO A 155 -26.77 -25.91 18.68
C PRO A 155 -25.33 -25.59 18.23
N ASP A 156 -25.11 -24.42 17.64
CA ASP A 156 -23.77 -24.01 17.18
C ASP A 156 -22.83 -23.65 18.33
N LEU A 157 -23.32 -23.03 19.40
CA LEU A 157 -22.55 -22.80 20.63
C LEU A 157 -22.12 -24.12 21.28
N ILE A 158 -23.00 -25.14 21.30
CA ILE A 158 -22.64 -26.48 21.81
C ILE A 158 -21.51 -27.09 20.97
N LYS A 159 -21.61 -27.02 19.63
CA LYS A 159 -20.55 -27.52 18.73
C LYS A 159 -19.23 -26.78 18.94
N GLU A 160 -19.27 -25.49 19.23
CA GLU A 160 -18.08 -24.67 19.52
C GLU A 160 -17.37 -25.18 20.78
N ILE A 161 -18.10 -25.42 21.87
CA ILE A 161 -17.55 -26.02 23.09
C ILE A 161 -16.98 -27.41 22.83
N ASP A 162 -17.75 -28.28 22.15
CA ASP A 162 -17.33 -29.65 21.91
C ASP A 162 -16.08 -29.71 21.01
N ARG A 163 -15.94 -28.79 20.05
CA ARG A 163 -14.71 -28.62 19.24
C ARG A 163 -13.53 -28.14 20.09
N TYR A 164 -13.71 -27.12 20.93
CA TYR A 164 -12.66 -26.68 21.85
C TYR A 164 -12.17 -27.84 22.73
N ARG A 165 -13.09 -28.59 23.34
CA ARG A 165 -12.78 -29.75 24.18
C ARG A 165 -12.05 -30.85 23.40
N ALA A 166 -12.41 -31.08 22.14
CA ALA A 166 -11.72 -32.04 21.28
C ALA A 166 -10.32 -31.56 20.85
N ASN A 167 -10.05 -30.25 20.91
CA ASN A 167 -8.81 -29.63 20.45
C ASN A 167 -7.82 -29.32 21.58
N LYS A 168 -8.28 -29.07 22.80
CA LYS A 168 -7.48 -28.46 23.89
C LYS A 168 -6.15 -29.19 24.17
N ASP A 169 -6.14 -30.51 24.09
CA ASP A 169 -4.97 -31.35 24.38
C ASP A 169 -4.20 -31.78 23.11
N LYS A 170 -4.61 -31.28 21.93
CA LYS A 170 -3.97 -31.63 20.64
C LYS A 170 -2.93 -30.59 20.22
N PRO A 171 -1.84 -31.00 19.54
CA PRO A 171 -0.98 -30.08 18.80
C PRO A 171 -1.79 -29.26 17.79
N PHE A 172 -1.43 -27.99 17.58
CA PHE A 172 -2.20 -27.09 16.69
C PHE A 172 -2.40 -27.65 15.27
N LEU A 173 -1.40 -28.33 14.70
CA LEU A 173 -1.51 -28.95 13.37
C LEU A 173 -2.57 -30.07 13.30
N GLU A 174 -2.93 -30.68 14.43
CA GLU A 174 -3.90 -31.78 14.54
C GLU A 174 -5.29 -31.33 15.00
N ARG A 175 -5.45 -30.05 15.35
CA ARG A 175 -6.74 -29.48 15.74
C ARG A 175 -7.68 -29.32 14.55
N GLU A 176 -8.98 -29.35 14.84
CA GLU A 176 -10.04 -29.05 13.89
C GLU A 176 -10.40 -27.56 13.94
N TYR A 177 -10.46 -26.92 12.78
CA TYR A 177 -10.74 -25.49 12.66
C TYR A 177 -11.93 -25.26 11.72
N THR A 178 -12.71 -24.23 12.03
CA THR A 178 -13.73 -23.70 11.10
C THR A 178 -13.07 -22.99 9.93
N ASP A 179 -13.75 -22.91 8.80
CA ASP A 179 -13.24 -22.15 7.66
C ASP A 179 -13.10 -20.65 7.97
N ALA A 180 -13.86 -20.12 8.94
CA ALA A 180 -13.70 -18.75 9.43
C ALA A 180 -12.36 -18.55 10.16
N GLN A 181 -11.99 -19.47 11.07
CA GLN A 181 -10.68 -19.45 11.74
C GLN A 181 -9.54 -19.62 10.73
N LYS A 182 -9.69 -20.52 9.75
CA LYS A 182 -8.70 -20.73 8.69
C LYS A 182 -8.49 -19.46 7.87
N ARG A 183 -9.58 -18.84 7.39
CA ARG A 183 -9.54 -17.58 6.62
C ARG A 183 -8.86 -16.45 7.39
N TYR A 184 -9.25 -16.29 8.66
CA TYR A 184 -8.63 -15.30 9.53
C TYR A 184 -7.12 -15.54 9.65
N TYR A 185 -6.71 -16.79 9.89
CA TYR A 185 -5.31 -17.14 10.06
C TYR A 185 -4.48 -16.92 8.78
N ILE A 186 -4.93 -17.40 7.62
CA ILE A 186 -4.21 -17.17 6.36
C ILE A 186 -4.16 -15.68 5.99
N GLY A 187 -5.16 -14.89 6.40
CA GLY A 187 -5.23 -13.45 6.20
C GLY A 187 -4.03 -12.69 6.80
N LEU A 188 -3.47 -13.21 7.89
CA LEU A 188 -2.27 -12.66 8.55
C LEU A 188 -1.03 -12.73 7.66
N PHE A 189 -0.98 -13.66 6.70
CA PHE A 189 0.17 -13.93 5.84
C PHE A 189 0.11 -13.20 4.49
N ASN A 190 -0.87 -12.30 4.28
CA ASN A 190 -0.89 -11.44 3.09
C ASN A 190 0.30 -10.45 3.06
N ALA A 191 0.92 -10.16 4.21
CA ALA A 191 2.08 -9.28 4.32
C ALA A 191 3.39 -10.08 4.28
N ASP A 192 4.30 -9.70 3.38
CA ASP A 192 5.55 -10.43 3.12
C ASP A 192 6.53 -10.41 4.32
N ASP A 193 6.45 -9.39 5.17
CA ASP A 193 7.23 -9.31 6.41
C ASP A 193 6.79 -10.35 7.44
N VAL A 194 5.49 -10.63 7.55
CA VAL A 194 4.95 -11.70 8.39
C VAL A 194 5.46 -13.05 7.92
N VAL A 195 5.37 -13.34 6.62
CA VAL A 195 5.89 -14.58 6.01
C VAL A 195 7.39 -14.75 6.29
N LYS A 196 8.17 -13.67 6.25
CA LYS A 196 9.61 -13.69 6.53
C LYS A 196 9.94 -14.02 7.98
N LYS A 197 9.13 -13.60 8.94
CA LYS A 197 9.37 -13.78 10.38
C LYS A 197 8.71 -15.03 10.96
N ALA A 198 7.70 -15.59 10.30
CA ALA A 198 6.95 -16.75 10.80
C ALA A 198 7.85 -17.98 11.07
N SER A 199 7.49 -18.73 12.10
CA SER A 199 8.10 -20.02 12.43
C SER A 199 7.68 -21.10 11.42
N GLU A 200 8.41 -22.22 11.36
CA GLU A 200 8.05 -23.32 10.44
C GLU A 200 6.68 -23.96 10.74
N PRO A 201 6.27 -24.19 12.01
CA PRO A 201 4.92 -24.67 12.31
C PRO A 201 3.81 -23.71 11.85
N GLU A 202 4.01 -22.39 11.97
CA GLU A 202 3.06 -21.39 11.48
C GLU A 202 2.92 -21.43 9.96
N LEU A 203 4.04 -21.53 9.24
CA LEU A 203 4.03 -21.66 7.79
C LEU A 203 3.39 -22.97 7.34
N GLU A 204 3.63 -24.08 8.06
CA GLU A 204 3.00 -25.37 7.80
C GLU A 204 1.48 -25.31 8.00
N LEU A 205 1.02 -24.73 9.10
CA LEU A 205 -0.40 -24.56 9.37
C LEU A 205 -1.06 -23.62 8.34
N CYS A 206 -0.40 -22.51 7.99
CA CYS A 206 -0.86 -21.58 6.97
C CYS A 206 -1.01 -22.27 5.62
N ARG A 207 -0.02 -23.08 5.19
CA ARG A 207 -0.11 -23.91 3.98
C ARG A 207 -1.29 -24.87 4.06
N LYS A 208 -1.43 -25.62 5.16
CA LYS A 208 -2.54 -26.57 5.35
C LYS A 208 -3.89 -25.90 5.13
N PHE A 209 -4.13 -24.78 5.83
CA PHE A 209 -5.38 -24.03 5.71
C PHE A 209 -5.59 -23.46 4.31
N THR A 210 -4.52 -22.94 3.69
CA THR A 210 -4.57 -22.42 2.32
C THR A 210 -4.99 -23.51 1.35
N GLU A 211 -4.42 -24.72 1.44
CA GLU A 211 -4.79 -25.84 0.55
C GLU A 211 -6.22 -26.32 0.78
N GLU A 212 -6.67 -26.45 2.03
CA GLU A 212 -8.05 -26.84 2.37
C GLU A 212 -9.08 -25.83 1.86
N LEU A 213 -8.79 -24.54 1.98
CA LEU A 213 -9.65 -23.46 1.51
C LEU A 213 -9.61 -23.33 -0.03
N CYS A 214 -8.44 -23.50 -0.67
CA CYS A 214 -8.34 -23.55 -2.13
C CYS A 214 -9.18 -24.68 -2.73
N ALA A 215 -9.27 -25.83 -2.06
CA ALA A 215 -10.12 -26.95 -2.49
C ALA A 215 -11.63 -26.62 -2.46
N GLN A 216 -12.00 -25.54 -1.77
CA GLN A 216 -13.37 -25.02 -1.66
C GLN A 216 -13.59 -23.76 -2.49
N ASP A 217 -12.66 -23.43 -3.41
CA ASP A 217 -12.70 -22.23 -4.23
C ASP A 217 -12.70 -20.91 -3.42
N ASP A 218 -12.13 -20.92 -2.21
CA ASP A 218 -12.03 -19.73 -1.37
C ASP A 218 -11.10 -18.67 -1.99
N THR A 219 -11.60 -17.45 -2.16
CA THR A 219 -10.89 -16.40 -2.87
C THR A 219 -9.68 -15.86 -2.13
N ASP A 220 -9.70 -15.81 -0.79
CA ASP A 220 -8.55 -15.32 -0.02
C ASP A 220 -7.40 -16.33 -0.06
N ALA A 221 -7.71 -17.62 0.04
CA ALA A 221 -6.74 -18.70 -0.07
C ALA A 221 -6.14 -18.79 -1.48
N LEU A 222 -6.97 -18.74 -2.53
CA LEU A 222 -6.51 -18.70 -3.92
C LEU A 222 -5.60 -17.50 -4.17
N ARG A 223 -5.94 -16.33 -3.62
CA ARG A 223 -5.11 -15.11 -3.74
C ARG A 223 -3.77 -15.30 -3.06
N LEU A 224 -3.76 -15.77 -1.80
CA LEU A 224 -2.53 -16.00 -1.04
C LEU A 224 -1.60 -16.97 -1.76
N LYS A 225 -2.11 -18.15 -2.13
CA LYS A 225 -1.34 -19.16 -2.87
C LYS A 225 -0.86 -18.63 -4.22
N GLY A 226 -1.77 -18.00 -4.97
CA GLY A 226 -1.50 -17.50 -6.31
C GLY A 226 -0.33 -16.50 -6.35
N TYR A 227 -0.30 -15.54 -5.44
CA TYR A 227 0.78 -14.55 -5.36
C TYR A 227 2.03 -15.08 -4.65
N ALA A 228 1.90 -15.95 -3.65
CA ALA A 228 3.06 -16.62 -3.05
C ALA A 228 3.83 -17.44 -4.09
N CYS A 229 3.14 -18.19 -4.95
CA CYS A 229 3.77 -18.95 -6.04
C CYS A 229 4.30 -18.07 -7.19
N TYR A 230 3.77 -16.87 -7.40
CA TYR A 230 4.15 -15.99 -8.54
C TYR A 230 5.65 -15.62 -8.51
N GLY A 231 6.17 -15.25 -7.35
CA GLY A 231 7.59 -14.95 -7.13
C GLY A 231 8.34 -16.01 -6.32
N GLY A 232 7.61 -16.84 -5.58
CA GLY A 232 8.15 -17.67 -4.52
C GLY A 232 8.43 -16.86 -3.25
N ASN A 233 8.11 -17.44 -2.09
CA ASN A 233 8.46 -16.95 -0.76
C ASN A 233 8.65 -18.14 0.21
N ARG A 234 8.71 -17.90 1.52
CA ARG A 234 8.84 -18.99 2.51
C ARG A 234 7.59 -19.88 2.63
N LEU A 235 6.43 -19.38 2.21
CA LEU A 235 5.19 -20.15 2.23
C LEU A 235 5.16 -21.15 1.05
N TYR A 236 5.43 -20.66 -0.16
CA TYR A 236 5.47 -21.48 -1.37
C TYR A 236 6.68 -21.16 -2.24
N ALA A 237 7.34 -22.18 -2.78
CA ALA A 237 8.33 -21.99 -3.84
C ALA A 237 7.69 -21.35 -5.08
N CYS A 238 8.51 -20.72 -5.91
CA CYS A 238 8.03 -20.16 -7.18
C CYS A 238 7.47 -21.28 -8.07
N ASP A 239 6.18 -21.19 -8.37
CA ASP A 239 5.45 -22.10 -9.25
C ASP A 239 4.48 -21.30 -10.12
N TRP A 240 4.92 -21.01 -11.36
CA TRP A 240 4.12 -20.25 -12.31
C TRP A 240 2.83 -20.94 -12.72
N ARG A 241 2.76 -22.28 -12.67
CA ARG A 241 1.55 -23.03 -13.05
C ARG A 241 0.53 -22.93 -11.94
N ALA A 242 0.94 -23.17 -10.68
CA ALA A 242 0.05 -22.99 -9.53
C ALA A 242 -0.46 -21.54 -9.46
N SER A 243 0.43 -20.55 -9.68
CA SER A 243 0.04 -19.14 -9.73
C SER A 243 -1.00 -18.89 -10.83
N ARG A 244 -0.73 -19.31 -12.08
CA ARG A 244 -1.67 -19.17 -13.20
C ARG A 244 -3.02 -19.80 -12.89
N ASP A 245 -3.05 -21.01 -12.35
CA ASP A 245 -4.28 -21.75 -12.11
C ASP A 245 -5.12 -21.08 -11.01
N CYS A 246 -4.48 -20.54 -9.97
CA CYS A 246 -5.15 -19.69 -8.99
C CYS A 246 -5.71 -18.42 -9.62
N MET A 247 -4.94 -17.72 -10.46
CA MET A 247 -5.39 -16.48 -11.12
C MET A 247 -6.53 -16.72 -12.11
N LEU A 248 -6.53 -17.86 -12.84
CA LEU A 248 -7.64 -18.26 -13.70
C LEU A 248 -8.90 -18.48 -12.88
N LYS A 249 -8.79 -19.20 -11.76
CA LYS A 249 -9.93 -19.49 -10.89
C LYS A 249 -10.47 -18.23 -10.21
N LEU A 250 -9.59 -17.35 -9.73
CA LEU A 250 -9.95 -16.06 -9.18
C LEU A 250 -10.66 -15.19 -10.22
N TYR A 251 -10.12 -15.11 -11.43
CA TYR A 251 -10.75 -14.34 -12.51
C TYR A 251 -12.14 -14.89 -12.87
N GLU A 252 -12.31 -16.22 -12.91
CA GLU A 252 -13.61 -16.87 -13.11
C GLU A 252 -14.62 -16.49 -12.00
N LEU A 253 -14.18 -16.45 -10.74
CA LEU A 253 -15.04 -16.20 -9.58
C LEU A 253 -15.40 -14.72 -9.40
N THR A 254 -14.51 -13.79 -9.77
CA THR A 254 -14.65 -12.38 -9.40
C THR A 254 -14.74 -11.40 -10.57
N ASP A 255 -14.36 -11.81 -11.79
CA ASP A 255 -14.17 -10.92 -12.96
C ASP A 255 -13.22 -9.73 -12.67
N ASP A 256 -12.33 -9.86 -11.68
CA ASP A 256 -11.43 -8.78 -11.30
C ASP A 256 -10.28 -8.65 -12.32
N PRO A 257 -10.14 -7.48 -12.98
CA PRO A 257 -9.15 -7.26 -14.04
C PRO A 257 -7.69 -7.33 -13.55
N THR A 258 -7.43 -7.28 -12.24
CA THR A 258 -6.07 -7.44 -11.68
C THR A 258 -5.54 -8.86 -11.91
N TYR A 259 -6.41 -9.86 -11.87
CA TYR A 259 -6.05 -11.25 -12.18
C TYR A 259 -5.81 -11.44 -13.68
N ALA A 260 -6.63 -10.81 -14.53
CA ALA A 260 -6.36 -10.74 -15.96
C ALA A 260 -5.00 -10.09 -16.24
N ASN A 261 -4.65 -8.97 -15.60
CA ASN A 261 -3.33 -8.35 -15.75
C ASN A 261 -2.17 -9.31 -15.40
N THR A 262 -2.31 -10.04 -14.30
CA THR A 262 -1.34 -11.05 -13.85
C THR A 262 -1.22 -12.21 -14.84
N LEU A 263 -2.35 -12.73 -15.34
CA LEU A 263 -2.38 -13.74 -16.40
C LEU A 263 -1.71 -13.24 -17.68
N GLY A 264 -1.97 -11.98 -18.06
CA GLY A 264 -1.31 -11.29 -19.16
C GLY A 264 0.21 -11.35 -19.04
N TYR A 265 0.76 -11.12 -17.84
CA TYR A 265 2.20 -11.24 -17.58
C TYR A 265 2.70 -12.67 -17.77
N ILE A 266 1.99 -13.65 -17.19
CA ILE A 266 2.34 -15.07 -17.28
C ILE A 266 2.42 -15.51 -18.75
N TYR A 267 1.44 -15.13 -19.56
CA TYR A 267 1.41 -15.46 -21.00
C TYR A 267 2.44 -14.67 -21.81
N TYR A 268 2.59 -13.37 -21.57
CA TYR A 268 3.50 -12.50 -22.31
C TYR A 268 4.97 -12.93 -22.16
N TYR A 269 5.35 -13.41 -20.98
CA TYR A 269 6.70 -13.89 -20.70
C TYR A 269 6.85 -15.42 -20.80
N GLY A 270 5.80 -16.13 -21.24
CA GLY A 270 5.84 -17.59 -21.42
C GLY A 270 6.16 -18.35 -20.13
N ARG A 271 5.75 -17.82 -18.97
CA ARG A 271 6.15 -18.32 -17.64
C ARG A 271 5.74 -19.78 -17.38
N CYS A 272 4.65 -20.22 -18.00
CA CYS A 272 4.17 -21.60 -17.95
C CYS A 272 4.59 -22.46 -19.16
N ASN A 273 5.29 -21.89 -20.14
CA ASN A 273 5.53 -22.50 -21.46
C ASN A 273 7.01 -22.47 -21.86
N GLY A 274 7.91 -22.74 -20.90
CA GLY A 274 9.35 -22.80 -21.17
C GLY A 274 9.96 -21.47 -21.66
N GLY A 275 9.34 -20.34 -21.29
CA GLY A 275 9.75 -19.01 -21.76
C GLY A 275 9.25 -18.65 -23.16
N VAL A 276 8.47 -19.52 -23.82
CA VAL A 276 7.84 -19.24 -25.11
C VAL A 276 6.53 -18.47 -24.86
N PRO A 277 6.43 -17.20 -25.29
CA PRO A 277 5.23 -16.39 -25.06
C PRO A 277 3.98 -16.93 -25.75
N GLU A 278 2.83 -16.74 -25.10
CA GLU A 278 1.49 -16.99 -25.65
C GLU A 278 0.82 -15.64 -25.93
N TYR A 279 1.31 -14.92 -26.95
CA TYR A 279 0.96 -13.51 -27.15
C TYR A 279 -0.52 -13.26 -27.41
N GLU A 280 -1.25 -14.19 -28.03
CA GLU A 280 -2.69 -14.04 -28.27
C GLU A 280 -3.46 -13.98 -26.94
N LYS A 281 -3.15 -14.88 -25.99
CA LYS A 281 -3.73 -14.87 -24.65
C LYS A 281 -3.30 -13.64 -23.87
N ALA A 282 -2.02 -13.26 -23.99
CA ALA A 282 -1.52 -12.06 -23.34
C ALA A 282 -2.23 -10.79 -23.82
N PHE A 283 -2.50 -10.69 -25.13
CA PHE A 283 -3.19 -9.55 -25.73
C PHE A 283 -4.61 -9.43 -25.18
N GLU A 284 -5.35 -10.54 -25.15
CA GLU A 284 -6.70 -10.61 -24.60
C GLU A 284 -6.73 -10.16 -23.13
N MET A 285 -5.89 -10.75 -22.29
CA MET A 285 -5.82 -10.45 -20.86
C MET A 285 -5.43 -8.99 -20.59
N TYR A 286 -4.43 -8.46 -21.32
CA TYR A 286 -4.05 -7.05 -21.18
C TYR A 286 -5.08 -6.09 -21.77
N ALA A 287 -5.86 -6.49 -22.78
CA ALA A 287 -6.99 -5.71 -23.28
C ALA A 287 -8.09 -5.56 -22.21
N ILE A 288 -8.40 -6.64 -21.49
CA ILE A 288 -9.35 -6.61 -20.35
C ILE A 288 -8.83 -5.69 -19.25
N ALA A 289 -7.56 -5.86 -18.84
CA ALA A 289 -6.94 -5.01 -17.83
C ALA A 289 -6.95 -3.52 -18.24
N ALA A 290 -6.58 -3.22 -19.48
CA ALA A 290 -6.55 -1.87 -20.02
C ALA A 290 -7.95 -1.23 -20.11
N ALA A 291 -8.97 -1.99 -20.51
CA ALA A 291 -10.35 -1.51 -20.57
C ALA A 291 -10.90 -1.11 -19.19
N ASN A 292 -10.35 -1.70 -18.11
CA ASN A 292 -10.66 -1.37 -16.73
C ASN A 292 -9.68 -0.36 -16.10
N GLY A 293 -8.90 0.35 -16.91
CA GLY A 293 -8.03 1.45 -16.45
C GLY A 293 -6.73 1.01 -15.79
N LEU A 294 -6.35 -0.27 -15.84
CA LEU A 294 -5.05 -0.71 -15.33
C LEU A 294 -3.93 -0.22 -16.25
N HIS A 295 -3.11 0.70 -15.75
CA HIS A 295 -1.96 1.24 -16.49
C HIS A 295 -1.03 0.14 -17.00
N GLU A 296 -0.84 -0.91 -16.21
CA GLU A 296 -0.04 -2.08 -16.58
C GLU A 296 -0.48 -2.73 -17.88
N GLY A 297 -1.79 -2.98 -18.02
CA GLY A 297 -2.37 -3.48 -19.26
C GLY A 297 -2.13 -2.52 -20.42
N LEU A 298 -2.34 -1.22 -20.21
CA LEU A 298 -2.18 -0.20 -21.26
C LEU A 298 -0.76 -0.13 -21.82
N TYR A 299 0.28 -0.04 -21.00
CA TYR A 299 1.65 0.01 -21.54
C TYR A 299 2.13 -1.34 -22.07
N LYS A 300 1.57 -2.46 -21.60
CA LYS A 300 1.84 -3.78 -22.20
C LYS A 300 1.20 -3.92 -23.57
N LEU A 301 -0.03 -3.46 -23.77
CA LEU A 301 -0.60 -3.35 -25.11
C LEU A 301 0.22 -2.42 -26.00
N ALA A 302 0.73 -1.31 -25.47
CA ALA A 302 1.63 -0.43 -26.21
C ALA A 302 2.90 -1.15 -26.66
N ASP A 303 3.54 -1.94 -25.78
CA ASP A 303 4.68 -2.81 -26.12
C ASP A 303 4.29 -3.81 -27.23
N MET A 304 3.11 -4.43 -27.13
CA MET A 304 2.60 -5.38 -28.12
C MET A 304 2.36 -4.73 -29.48
N PHE A 305 1.71 -3.57 -29.55
CA PHE A 305 1.53 -2.81 -30.80
C PHE A 305 2.86 -2.36 -31.38
N ARG A 306 3.82 -1.93 -30.55
CA ARG A 306 5.15 -1.52 -31.01
C ARG A 306 5.87 -2.66 -31.72
N HIS A 307 5.72 -3.89 -31.24
CA HIS A 307 6.42 -5.05 -31.78
C HIS A 307 5.59 -5.93 -32.73
N GLY A 308 4.27 -5.73 -32.79
CA GLY A 308 3.35 -6.57 -33.57
C GLY A 308 3.08 -7.93 -32.94
N TYR A 309 3.07 -8.02 -31.61
CA TYR A 309 2.77 -9.27 -30.89
C TYR A 309 1.26 -9.49 -30.85
N ALA A 310 0.79 -10.56 -31.49
CA ALA A 310 -0.62 -10.91 -31.69
C ALA A 310 -1.50 -9.80 -32.34
N CYS A 311 -0.87 -8.76 -32.90
CA CYS A 311 -1.55 -7.63 -33.52
C CYS A 311 -0.71 -7.02 -34.65
N LYS A 312 -1.33 -6.17 -35.48
CA LYS A 312 -0.59 -5.43 -36.51
C LYS A 312 0.34 -4.42 -35.84
N LYS A 313 1.64 -4.50 -36.13
CA LYS A 313 2.64 -3.52 -35.66
C LYS A 313 2.18 -2.08 -35.98
N SER A 314 2.11 -1.24 -34.95
CA SER A 314 1.74 0.17 -35.02
C SER A 314 2.42 0.97 -33.91
N GLU A 315 3.55 1.60 -34.24
CA GLU A 315 4.25 2.47 -33.29
C GLU A 315 3.47 3.76 -32.98
N ARG A 316 2.62 4.21 -33.90
CA ARG A 316 1.67 5.32 -33.65
C ARG A 316 0.67 4.96 -32.55
N THR A 317 0.12 3.74 -32.59
CA THR A 317 -0.80 3.25 -31.55
C THR A 317 -0.05 3.10 -30.23
N ALA A 318 1.13 2.49 -30.25
CA ALA A 318 1.97 2.34 -29.06
C ALA A 318 2.25 3.71 -28.38
N ARG A 319 2.68 4.71 -29.15
CA ARG A 319 2.90 6.07 -28.65
C ARG A 319 1.64 6.67 -28.02
N SER A 320 0.48 6.49 -28.64
CA SER A 320 -0.79 7.00 -28.09
C SER A 320 -1.10 6.38 -26.73
N LEU A 321 -0.93 5.05 -26.60
CA LEU A 321 -1.19 4.34 -25.35
C LEU A 321 -0.20 4.72 -24.24
N TYR A 322 1.10 4.84 -24.54
CA TYR A 322 2.06 5.37 -23.57
C TYR A 322 1.71 6.79 -23.14
N GLY A 323 1.26 7.64 -24.07
CA GLY A 323 0.84 9.02 -23.78
C GLY A 323 -0.38 9.09 -22.86
N MET A 324 -1.36 8.20 -23.04
CA MET A 324 -2.53 8.12 -22.16
C MET A 324 -2.12 7.79 -20.71
N VAL A 325 -1.26 6.78 -20.54
CA VAL A 325 -0.73 6.43 -19.21
C VAL A 325 0.07 7.59 -18.61
N TYR A 326 0.90 8.25 -19.43
CA TYR A 326 1.69 9.40 -18.98
C TYR A 326 0.81 10.53 -18.46
N GLU A 327 -0.22 10.95 -19.20
CA GLU A 327 -1.07 12.06 -18.76
C GLU A 327 -1.87 11.72 -17.50
N ASP A 328 -2.44 10.50 -17.42
CA ASP A 328 -3.17 10.07 -16.22
C ASP A 328 -2.23 10.01 -15.01
N CYS A 329 -1.08 9.33 -15.12
CA CYS A 329 -0.09 9.30 -14.03
C CYS A 329 0.41 10.70 -13.65
N ARG A 330 0.56 11.61 -14.61
CA ARG A 330 0.98 12.99 -14.35
C ARG A 330 -0.08 13.72 -13.53
N GLU A 331 -1.35 13.58 -13.86
CA GLU A 331 -2.44 14.18 -13.11
C GLU A 331 -2.46 13.67 -11.65
N GLN A 332 -2.38 12.35 -11.45
CA GLN A 332 -2.31 11.78 -10.10
C GLN A 332 -1.09 12.29 -9.31
N PHE A 333 0.07 12.41 -9.97
CA PHE A 333 1.30 12.94 -9.36
C PHE A 333 1.14 14.41 -8.93
N LEU A 334 0.46 15.23 -9.72
CA LEU A 334 0.19 16.64 -9.38
C LEU A 334 -0.77 16.79 -8.18
N GLU A 335 -1.61 15.80 -7.93
CA GLU A 335 -2.48 15.72 -6.75
C GLU A 335 -1.76 15.21 -5.49
N GLY A 336 -0.48 14.84 -5.62
CA GLY A 336 0.34 14.33 -4.51
C GLY A 336 0.17 12.82 -4.26
N ARG A 337 -0.42 12.08 -5.22
CA ARG A 337 -0.45 10.62 -5.14
C ARG A 337 0.91 10.07 -5.55
N ASP A 338 1.47 9.22 -4.70
CA ASP A 338 2.69 8.47 -5.01
C ASP A 338 2.31 7.38 -6.03
N GLY A 339 2.98 7.34 -7.19
CA GLY A 339 2.49 6.54 -8.31
C GLY A 339 3.50 6.25 -9.42
N ALA A 340 2.98 5.65 -10.51
CA ALA A 340 3.72 5.18 -11.68
C ALA A 340 4.19 6.31 -12.63
N PHE A 341 4.15 7.58 -12.21
CA PHE A 341 4.52 8.71 -13.07
C PHE A 341 5.98 8.67 -13.51
N ALA A 342 6.90 8.26 -12.62
CA ALA A 342 8.30 8.07 -12.98
C ALA A 342 8.46 7.04 -14.12
N ASP A 343 7.74 5.92 -14.02
CA ASP A 343 7.76 4.84 -15.00
C ASP A 343 7.11 5.26 -16.33
N ALA A 344 6.01 6.00 -16.29
CA ALA A 344 5.34 6.54 -17.48
C ALA A 344 6.19 7.60 -18.20
N ALA A 345 6.79 8.52 -17.46
CA ALA A 345 7.71 9.52 -18.00
C ALA A 345 8.96 8.87 -18.61
N LEU A 346 9.53 7.84 -17.97
CA LEU A 346 10.64 7.06 -18.53
C LEU A 346 10.27 6.44 -19.89
N ARG A 347 9.07 5.87 -20.02
CA ARG A 347 8.58 5.31 -21.30
C ARG A 347 8.42 6.39 -22.37
N MET A 348 7.92 7.57 -22.01
CA MET A 348 7.84 8.70 -22.94
C MET A 348 9.21 9.21 -23.38
N GLY A 349 10.19 9.25 -22.48
CA GLY A 349 11.57 9.55 -22.86
C GLY A 349 12.12 8.53 -23.86
N ILE A 350 11.87 7.23 -23.66
CA ILE A 350 12.26 6.17 -24.61
C ILE A 350 11.55 6.33 -25.97
N VAL A 351 10.29 6.77 -25.99
CA VAL A 351 9.56 7.07 -27.23
C VAL A 351 10.31 8.08 -28.08
N TYR A 352 10.77 9.19 -27.50
CA TYR A 352 11.51 10.22 -28.23
C TYR A 352 12.97 9.84 -28.48
N GLN A 353 13.61 9.09 -27.57
CA GLN A 353 14.97 8.60 -27.79
C GLN A 353 15.03 7.63 -28.99
N LYS A 354 14.04 6.75 -29.12
CA LYS A 354 14.02 5.68 -30.15
C LYS A 354 13.14 5.99 -31.35
N GLY A 355 12.44 7.11 -31.37
CA GLY A 355 11.51 7.49 -32.43
C GLY A 355 10.30 6.57 -32.58
N ILE A 356 9.71 6.11 -31.47
CA ILE A 356 8.57 5.18 -31.50
C ILE A 356 7.31 5.96 -31.94
N GLY A 357 6.98 5.89 -33.24
CA GLY A 357 5.81 6.60 -33.79
C GLY A 357 5.93 8.13 -33.76
N VAL A 358 7.16 8.63 -33.65
CA VAL A 358 7.54 10.06 -33.68
C VAL A 358 8.97 10.17 -34.26
N VAL A 359 9.35 11.34 -34.75
CA VAL A 359 10.77 11.59 -35.10
C VAL A 359 11.59 11.59 -33.80
N PRO A 360 12.73 10.89 -33.73
CA PRO A 360 13.58 10.95 -32.56
C PRO A 360 13.99 12.39 -32.22
N ASP A 361 13.95 12.74 -30.94
CA ASP A 361 14.31 14.07 -30.46
C ASP A 361 14.98 13.96 -29.08
N PRO A 362 16.31 14.17 -28.99
CA PRO A 362 17.05 14.04 -27.74
C PRO A 362 16.66 15.13 -26.73
N VAL A 363 16.15 16.29 -27.16
CA VAL A 363 15.70 17.36 -26.25
C VAL A 363 14.43 16.93 -25.53
N TRP A 364 13.44 16.43 -26.29
CA TRP A 364 12.21 15.89 -25.67
C TRP A 364 12.49 14.65 -24.83
N ALA A 365 13.35 13.74 -25.30
CA ALA A 365 13.75 12.57 -24.53
C ALA A 365 14.33 12.98 -23.17
N TYR A 366 15.27 13.94 -23.18
CA TYR A 366 15.88 14.47 -21.97
C TYR A 366 14.87 15.13 -21.03
N GLU A 367 13.91 15.89 -21.57
CA GLU A 367 12.84 16.53 -20.80
C GLU A 367 11.99 15.49 -20.04
N TYR A 368 11.55 14.42 -20.71
CA TYR A 368 10.80 13.34 -20.04
C TYR A 368 11.66 12.57 -19.03
N PHE A 369 12.95 12.35 -19.31
CA PHE A 369 13.84 11.70 -18.35
C PHE A 369 14.09 12.56 -17.10
N LEU A 370 14.11 13.89 -17.22
CA LEU A 370 14.16 14.80 -16.06
C LEU A 370 12.89 14.71 -15.21
N GLN A 371 11.72 14.59 -15.83
CA GLN A 371 10.47 14.39 -15.11
C GLN A 371 10.45 13.04 -14.38
N ALA A 372 10.93 11.99 -15.05
CA ALA A 372 11.06 10.67 -14.45
C ALA A 372 11.98 10.68 -13.22
N ASP A 373 13.16 11.30 -13.34
CA ASP A 373 14.13 11.44 -12.24
C ASP A 373 13.55 12.23 -11.07
N PHE A 374 12.92 13.36 -11.36
CA PHE A 374 12.28 14.18 -10.34
C PHE A 374 11.18 13.40 -9.60
N ALA A 375 10.29 12.72 -10.33
CA ALA A 375 9.20 11.94 -9.74
C ALA A 375 9.72 10.77 -8.91
N ALA A 376 10.71 10.03 -9.40
CA ALA A 376 11.32 8.92 -8.67
C ALA A 376 11.99 9.38 -7.37
N LYS A 377 12.65 10.55 -7.38
CA LYS A 377 13.22 11.17 -6.18
C LYS A 377 12.16 11.63 -5.19
N GLN A 378 10.98 12.10 -5.62
CA GLN A 378 9.89 12.40 -4.69
C GLN A 378 9.37 11.11 -4.04
N ARG A 379 9.11 10.07 -4.84
CA ARG A 379 8.66 8.75 -4.36
C ARG A 379 9.62 8.16 -3.33
N ALA A 380 10.93 8.26 -3.57
CA ALA A 380 11.96 7.74 -2.68
C ALA A 380 12.02 8.41 -1.30
N LYS A 381 11.45 9.61 -1.11
CA LYS A 381 11.39 10.28 0.21
C LYS A 381 10.37 9.64 1.16
N HIS A 382 9.33 9.05 0.61
CA HIS A 382 8.18 8.56 1.38
C HIS A 382 8.10 7.04 1.40
N ASN A 383 8.79 6.34 0.48
CA ASN A 383 8.68 4.90 0.33
C ASN A 383 10.03 4.17 0.15
N ASN A 384 10.07 2.93 0.62
CA ASN A 384 11.23 2.03 0.57
C ASN A 384 10.98 0.84 -0.38
N PHE A 385 10.41 1.09 -1.57
CA PHE A 385 10.03 0.03 -2.51
C PHE A 385 11.23 -0.74 -3.08
N TYR A 386 11.14 -2.07 -3.06
CA TYR A 386 12.02 -2.97 -3.80
C TYR A 386 11.67 -2.87 -5.30
N GLY A 387 12.60 -2.34 -6.11
CA GLY A 387 12.39 -2.10 -7.55
C GLY A 387 12.71 -0.67 -7.98
N ASP A 388 12.52 0.30 -7.08
CA ASP A 388 12.79 1.72 -7.33
C ASP A 388 14.25 2.01 -7.63
N THR A 389 15.17 1.28 -6.98
CA THR A 389 16.61 1.35 -7.28
C THR A 389 16.88 1.06 -8.76
N ASN A 390 16.24 0.03 -9.33
CA ASN A 390 16.45 -0.33 -10.73
C ASN A 390 15.85 0.71 -11.69
N VAL A 391 14.67 1.25 -11.34
CA VAL A 391 14.02 2.31 -12.12
C VAL A 391 14.90 3.57 -12.11
N MET A 392 15.37 4.00 -10.95
CA MET A 392 16.24 5.18 -10.82
C MET A 392 17.59 5.01 -11.52
N LEU A 393 18.22 3.84 -11.43
CA LEU A 393 19.44 3.53 -12.20
C LEU A 393 19.17 3.58 -13.71
N GLY A 394 18.04 3.04 -14.16
CA GLY A 394 17.61 3.08 -15.55
C GLY A 394 17.38 4.51 -16.06
N ILE A 395 16.69 5.33 -15.26
CA ILE A 395 16.48 6.76 -15.55
C ILE A 395 17.81 7.50 -15.64
N ARG A 396 18.73 7.26 -14.68
CA ARG A 396 20.04 7.92 -14.66
C ARG A 396 20.86 7.59 -15.89
N LYS A 397 20.91 6.31 -16.25
CA LYS A 397 21.56 5.85 -17.48
C LYS A 397 20.95 6.54 -18.70
N ALA A 398 19.63 6.62 -18.80
CA ALA A 398 18.96 7.27 -19.93
C ALA A 398 19.26 8.78 -20.00
N LEU A 399 19.34 9.47 -18.86
CA LEU A 399 19.79 10.87 -18.80
C LEU A 399 21.23 11.03 -19.30
N ASP A 400 22.15 10.18 -18.85
CA ASP A 400 23.56 10.26 -19.22
C ASP A 400 23.78 9.95 -20.73
N GLU A 401 23.11 8.92 -21.25
CA GLU A 401 23.14 8.57 -22.67
C GLU A 401 22.56 9.69 -23.54
N THR A 402 21.39 10.22 -23.17
CA THR A 402 20.74 11.30 -23.93
C THR A 402 21.55 12.59 -23.85
N ARG A 403 22.18 12.88 -22.70
CA ARG A 403 23.06 14.04 -22.54
C ARG A 403 24.22 14.03 -23.53
N ALA A 404 24.75 12.86 -23.87
CA ALA A 404 25.82 12.72 -24.87
C ALA A 404 25.36 13.00 -26.31
N GLU A 405 24.05 12.91 -26.58
CA GLU A 405 23.44 13.19 -27.89
C GLU A 405 23.04 14.66 -28.05
N LEU A 406 22.99 15.43 -26.96
CA LEU A 406 22.65 16.84 -26.98
C LEU A 406 23.78 17.70 -27.58
N PRO A 407 23.46 18.86 -28.19
CA PRO A 407 24.47 19.78 -28.69
C PRO A 407 25.48 20.22 -27.60
N ALA A 408 26.74 20.47 -27.97
CA ALA A 408 27.81 20.82 -27.02
C ALA A 408 27.49 22.05 -26.14
N ASN A 409 26.73 23.01 -26.67
CA ASN A 409 26.30 24.22 -25.97
C ASN A 409 24.83 24.18 -25.58
N PHE A 410 24.26 22.98 -25.39
CA PHE A 410 22.85 22.83 -25.06
C PHE A 410 22.51 23.35 -23.66
N PHE A 411 23.41 23.15 -22.69
CA PHE A 411 23.17 23.57 -21.32
C PHE A 411 23.52 25.04 -21.12
N GLU A 412 22.57 25.80 -20.60
CA GLU A 412 22.68 27.23 -20.36
C GLU A 412 22.49 27.55 -18.87
N GLU A 413 22.90 28.75 -18.46
CA GLU A 413 22.69 29.22 -17.09
C GLU A 413 21.20 29.55 -16.82
N TYR A 414 20.50 30.02 -17.84
CA TYR A 414 19.09 30.37 -17.82
C TYR A 414 18.44 30.06 -19.17
N ILE A 415 17.12 29.85 -19.17
CA ILE A 415 16.33 29.80 -20.41
C ILE A 415 16.10 31.21 -20.89
N LYS A 416 16.42 31.47 -22.17
CA LYS A 416 16.04 32.69 -22.88
C LYS A 416 14.85 32.42 -23.79
N THR A 417 13.74 33.13 -23.59
CA THR A 417 12.53 33.00 -24.43
C THR A 417 11.70 34.28 -24.42
N ASP A 418 11.08 34.63 -25.54
CA ASP A 418 10.06 35.68 -25.65
C ASP A 418 8.65 35.14 -25.33
N LYS A 419 8.48 33.82 -25.31
CA LYS A 419 7.20 33.11 -25.16
C LYS A 419 7.22 32.08 -24.01
N PRO A 420 7.38 32.52 -22.74
CA PRO A 420 7.39 31.62 -21.58
C PRO A 420 6.08 30.83 -21.46
N ARG A 421 6.17 29.50 -21.60
CA ARG A 421 5.01 28.59 -21.45
C ARG A 421 4.39 28.66 -20.05
N ILE A 422 5.19 28.99 -19.04
CA ILE A 422 4.76 29.03 -17.63
C ILE A 422 3.63 30.04 -17.36
N PHE A 423 3.48 31.09 -18.18
CA PHE A 423 2.37 32.04 -18.03
C PHE A 423 1.03 31.33 -18.20
N ARG A 424 0.93 30.46 -19.21
CA ARG A 424 -0.27 29.64 -19.45
C ARG A 424 -0.35 28.44 -18.51
N GLN A 425 0.77 27.77 -18.23
CA GLN A 425 0.74 26.59 -17.36
C GLN A 425 0.20 26.92 -15.96
N LEU A 426 0.56 28.07 -15.39
CA LEU A 426 0.04 28.48 -14.08
C LEU A 426 -1.48 28.71 -14.07
N THR A 427 -2.13 28.90 -15.22
CA THR A 427 -3.60 29.03 -15.28
C THR A 427 -4.32 27.72 -15.62
N GLU A 428 -3.60 26.64 -15.93
CA GLU A 428 -4.19 25.32 -16.20
C GLU A 428 -5.14 24.89 -15.08
N ASN A 429 -6.14 24.09 -15.42
CA ASN A 429 -7.18 23.65 -14.48
C ASN A 429 -7.90 24.85 -13.81
N GLY A 430 -8.09 25.96 -14.53
CA GLY A 430 -8.88 27.11 -14.04
C GLY A 430 -8.30 27.81 -12.81
N TYR A 431 -6.98 27.78 -12.63
CA TYR A 431 -6.31 28.53 -11.57
C TYR A 431 -6.16 30.00 -11.97
N ARG A 432 -6.44 30.92 -11.02
CA ARG A 432 -6.07 32.33 -11.15
C ARG A 432 -4.61 32.52 -10.73
N VAL A 433 -3.94 33.47 -11.34
CA VAL A 433 -2.54 33.80 -11.07
C VAL A 433 -2.43 35.25 -10.61
N SER A 434 -1.75 35.48 -9.49
CA SER A 434 -1.27 36.80 -9.10
C SER A 434 0.06 37.08 -9.79
N ALA A 435 0.17 38.23 -10.44
CA ALA A 435 1.39 38.70 -11.08
C ALA A 435 1.90 39.98 -10.41
N CYS A 436 3.21 40.07 -10.25
CA CYS A 436 3.92 41.24 -9.76
C CYS A 436 5.08 41.55 -10.70
N LEU A 437 5.07 42.74 -11.29
CA LEU A 437 6.18 43.30 -12.06
C LEU A 437 6.91 44.27 -11.16
N LYS A 438 8.16 43.98 -10.82
CA LYS A 438 9.02 44.89 -10.05
C LYS A 438 10.12 45.39 -10.96
N ARG A 439 10.10 46.68 -11.30
CA ARG A 439 11.15 47.30 -12.11
C ARG A 439 12.44 47.39 -11.28
N GLU A 440 13.55 47.00 -11.88
CA GLU A 440 14.89 47.11 -11.33
C GLU A 440 15.77 47.91 -12.30
N ASP A 441 17.02 48.18 -11.91
CA ASP A 441 17.95 48.94 -12.75
C ASP A 441 18.31 48.18 -14.05
N ASN A 442 18.82 48.91 -15.05
CA ASN A 442 19.33 48.38 -16.32
C ASN A 442 18.28 47.66 -17.20
N ASP A 443 17.08 48.26 -17.41
CA ASP A 443 15.99 47.72 -18.25
C ASP A 443 15.48 46.32 -17.85
N LYS A 444 15.78 45.91 -16.61
CA LYS A 444 15.36 44.63 -16.05
C LYS A 444 14.10 44.79 -15.21
N THR A 445 13.11 43.93 -15.43
CA THR A 445 11.91 43.82 -14.58
C THR A 445 11.79 42.40 -14.04
N VAL A 446 11.68 42.24 -12.73
CA VAL A 446 11.41 40.94 -12.12
C VAL A 446 9.91 40.67 -12.20
N VAL A 447 9.53 39.59 -12.90
CA VAL A 447 8.16 39.11 -13.03
C VAL A 447 7.96 37.96 -12.06
N SER A 448 7.18 38.18 -11.00
CA SER A 448 6.80 37.15 -10.04
C SER A 448 5.37 36.70 -10.32
N LEU A 449 5.16 35.40 -10.51
CA LEU A 449 3.86 34.80 -10.78
C LEU A 449 3.55 33.76 -9.70
N ALA A 450 2.33 33.73 -9.20
CA ALA A 450 1.90 32.74 -8.21
C ALA A 450 0.43 32.35 -8.42
N ARG A 451 0.16 31.05 -8.47
CA ARG A 451 -1.19 30.49 -8.44
C ARG A 451 -1.89 30.88 -7.14
N GLN A 452 -3.15 31.27 -7.27
CA GLN A 452 -4.02 31.50 -6.14
C GLN A 452 -4.63 30.16 -5.68
N PRO A 453 -4.60 29.85 -4.37
CA PRO A 453 -5.34 28.72 -3.84
C PRO A 453 -6.83 28.83 -4.19
N ARG A 454 -7.45 27.70 -4.55
CA ARG A 454 -8.90 27.65 -4.73
C ARG A 454 -9.61 27.86 -3.39
N ARG A 455 -10.86 28.33 -3.44
CA ARG A 455 -11.69 28.51 -2.24
C ARG A 455 -11.73 27.21 -1.44
N GLY A 456 -11.41 27.29 -0.14
CA GLY A 456 -11.36 26.13 0.76
C GLY A 456 -9.99 25.46 0.86
N ASN A 457 -9.06 25.73 -0.06
CA ASN A 457 -7.71 25.16 -0.02
C ASN A 457 -6.72 26.14 0.58
N LYS A 458 -5.86 25.66 1.48
CA LYS A 458 -4.76 26.45 2.06
C LYS A 458 -3.68 26.76 1.03
N ASN A 459 -3.38 25.80 0.15
CA ASN A 459 -2.34 25.88 -0.86
C ASN A 459 -2.92 25.70 -2.28
N ALA A 460 -2.28 26.30 -3.28
CA ALA A 460 -2.58 26.01 -4.68
C ALA A 460 -1.99 24.66 -5.09
N ALA A 461 -2.65 23.95 -6.02
CA ALA A 461 -2.05 22.76 -6.61
C ALA A 461 -0.85 23.17 -7.48
N PRO A 462 0.25 22.42 -7.44
CA PRO A 462 1.42 22.73 -8.25
C PRO A 462 1.18 22.45 -9.73
N VAL A 463 2.09 22.94 -10.57
CA VAL A 463 2.33 22.44 -11.92
C VAL A 463 3.70 21.78 -11.98
N LEU A 464 3.86 20.80 -12.87
CA LEU A 464 5.15 20.23 -13.19
C LEU A 464 5.82 21.09 -14.27
N LEU A 465 6.91 21.75 -13.89
CA LEU A 465 7.68 22.62 -14.77
C LEU A 465 9.01 21.94 -15.09
N THR A 466 9.29 21.76 -16.38
CA THR A 466 10.53 21.16 -16.87
C THR A 466 11.16 22.05 -17.93
N TYR A 467 12.47 22.26 -17.80
CA TYR A 467 13.28 22.98 -18.78
C TYR A 467 14.62 22.27 -18.95
N ALA A 468 14.72 21.47 -20.03
CA ALA A 468 15.90 20.69 -20.34
C ALA A 468 17.21 21.51 -20.46
N PRO A 469 17.25 22.68 -21.13
CA PRO A 469 18.51 23.43 -21.30
C PRO A 469 19.12 23.95 -19.99
N ILE A 470 18.35 24.06 -18.92
CA ILE A 470 18.88 24.47 -17.60
C ILE A 470 18.89 23.32 -16.60
N ASP A 471 18.64 22.09 -17.06
CA ASP A 471 18.63 20.87 -16.23
C ASP A 471 17.62 20.96 -15.07
N TYR A 472 16.41 21.46 -15.35
CA TYR A 472 15.40 21.76 -14.33
C TYR A 472 14.15 20.90 -14.50
N CYS A 473 13.71 20.30 -13.40
CA CYS A 473 12.34 19.80 -13.23
C CYS A 473 11.88 20.09 -11.80
N GLY A 474 10.64 20.53 -11.63
CA GLY A 474 10.10 20.84 -10.31
C GLY A 474 8.59 20.99 -10.27
N LEU A 475 8.00 20.71 -9.11
CA LEU A 475 6.63 21.10 -8.78
C LEU A 475 6.63 22.54 -8.27
N VAL A 476 5.92 23.43 -8.97
CA VAL A 476 5.87 24.86 -8.64
C VAL A 476 4.43 25.35 -8.55
N THR A 477 4.17 26.22 -7.57
CA THR A 477 2.93 27.01 -7.51
C THR A 477 3.13 28.43 -8.01
N GLY A 478 4.37 28.81 -8.30
CA GLY A 478 4.75 30.13 -8.79
C GLY A 478 6.21 30.17 -9.21
N VAL A 479 6.57 31.19 -9.97
CA VAL A 479 7.92 31.40 -10.51
C VAL A 479 8.35 32.85 -10.42
N LYS A 480 9.66 33.07 -10.49
CA LYS A 480 10.24 34.39 -10.75
C LYS A 480 11.05 34.32 -12.04
N LEU A 481 10.86 35.32 -12.89
CA LEU A 481 11.51 35.48 -14.18
C LEU A 481 12.10 36.89 -14.26
N GLU A 482 13.19 37.06 -14.99
CA GLU A 482 13.65 38.38 -15.38
C GLU A 482 13.13 38.71 -16.77
N ALA A 483 12.49 39.87 -16.94
CA ALA A 483 12.05 40.41 -18.21
C ALA A 483 12.97 41.57 -18.59
N HIS A 484 13.66 41.47 -19.73
CA HIS A 484 14.57 42.50 -20.22
C HIS A 484 13.92 43.27 -21.38
N GLY A 485 13.93 44.60 -21.31
CA GLY A 485 13.27 45.46 -22.31
C GLY A 485 11.74 45.40 -22.25
N LEU A 486 11.15 45.17 -21.06
CA LEU A 486 9.72 44.97 -20.89
C LEU A 486 8.91 46.23 -21.26
N LYS A 487 8.01 46.09 -22.23
CA LYS A 487 6.96 47.05 -22.58
C LYS A 487 5.61 46.50 -22.17
N THR A 488 4.74 47.34 -21.63
CA THR A 488 3.42 46.88 -21.15
C THR A 488 2.38 47.99 -21.19
N SER A 489 1.10 47.62 -21.28
CA SER A 489 -0.03 48.56 -21.11
C SER A 489 -0.47 48.75 -19.67
N PHE A 490 0.07 47.98 -18.71
CA PHE A 490 -0.23 48.20 -17.32
C PHE A 490 0.35 49.54 -16.85
N ALA A 491 -0.30 50.15 -15.85
CA ALA A 491 0.09 51.47 -15.35
C ALA A 491 1.57 51.51 -14.94
N ASP A 492 2.26 52.58 -15.34
CA ASP A 492 3.66 52.78 -14.99
C ASP A 492 3.84 52.92 -13.48
N GLY A 493 4.84 52.23 -12.95
CA GLY A 493 5.20 52.28 -11.53
C GLY A 493 6.39 51.38 -11.21
N PRO A 494 7.02 51.56 -10.02
CA PRO A 494 8.12 50.70 -9.59
C PRO A 494 7.65 49.25 -9.31
N ILE A 495 6.38 49.09 -8.93
CA ILE A 495 5.71 47.81 -8.72
C ILE A 495 4.34 47.87 -9.38
N VAL A 496 4.04 46.87 -10.22
CA VAL A 496 2.75 46.69 -10.87
C VAL A 496 2.18 45.34 -10.43
N LEU A 497 0.96 45.34 -9.90
CA LEU A 497 0.26 44.14 -9.48
C LEU A 497 -0.98 43.94 -10.33
N PHE A 498 -1.18 42.72 -10.82
CA PHE A 498 -2.41 42.34 -11.53
C PHE A 498 -2.70 40.86 -11.31
N LYS A 499 -3.89 40.43 -11.73
CA LYS A 499 -4.30 39.02 -11.70
C LYS A 499 -4.81 38.62 -13.07
N TYR A 500 -4.62 37.36 -13.44
CA TYR A 500 -5.18 36.82 -14.68
C TYR A 500 -5.61 35.37 -14.46
N ASP A 501 -6.63 34.93 -15.18
CA ASP A 501 -7.05 33.52 -15.29
C ASP A 501 -6.73 32.94 -16.67
N PHE A 502 -6.36 33.80 -17.62
CA PHE A 502 -6.04 33.39 -18.97
C PHE A 502 -5.04 34.35 -19.61
N CYS A 503 -4.19 33.83 -20.49
CA CYS A 503 -3.30 34.64 -21.31
C CYS A 503 -3.10 33.99 -22.68
N GLU A 504 -2.93 34.82 -23.70
CA GLU A 504 -2.67 34.39 -25.07
C GLU A 504 -1.44 35.08 -25.63
N TRP A 505 -0.76 34.36 -26.53
CA TRP A 505 0.34 34.92 -27.29
C TRP A 505 -0.19 35.52 -28.59
N ASN A 506 0.09 36.79 -28.80
CA ASN A 506 -0.22 37.49 -30.04
C ASN A 506 0.97 37.39 -31.01
N ASP A 507 0.81 36.57 -32.05
CA ASP A 507 1.88 36.32 -33.02
C ASP A 507 2.24 37.53 -33.89
N THR A 508 1.33 38.50 -34.03
CA THR A 508 1.54 39.71 -34.85
C THR A 508 2.35 40.74 -34.09
N GLU A 509 1.94 41.03 -32.85
CA GLU A 509 2.57 42.07 -32.01
C GLU A 509 3.70 41.52 -31.13
N LYS A 510 3.94 40.20 -31.13
CA LYS A 510 4.97 39.52 -30.34
C LYS A 510 4.87 39.86 -28.85
N ARG A 511 3.66 39.73 -28.31
CA ARG A 511 3.33 40.05 -26.91
C ARG A 511 2.35 39.06 -26.31
N PHE A 512 2.29 39.02 -24.99
CA PHE A 512 1.20 38.36 -24.26
C PHE A 512 0.06 39.32 -23.98
N ASP A 513 -1.16 38.93 -24.31
CA ASP A 513 -2.38 39.57 -23.87
C ASP A 513 -2.95 38.80 -22.66
N PHE A 514 -3.23 39.50 -21.56
CA PHE A 514 -3.69 38.93 -20.30
C PHE A 514 -5.16 39.25 -20.08
N PHE A 515 -5.88 38.26 -19.56
CA PHE A 515 -7.32 38.32 -19.35
C PHE A 515 -7.69 37.97 -17.91
N TYR A 516 -8.77 38.60 -17.43
CA TYR A 516 -9.38 38.29 -16.14
C TYR A 516 -10.90 38.37 -16.31
N ASP A 517 -11.61 37.28 -15.97
CA ASP A 517 -13.06 37.14 -16.18
C ASP A 517 -13.46 37.58 -17.62
N ASP A 518 -12.83 36.98 -18.63
CA ASP A 518 -13.03 37.21 -20.08
C ASP A 518 -12.67 38.61 -20.62
N ASN A 519 -12.20 39.52 -19.77
CA ASN A 519 -11.82 40.87 -20.19
C ASN A 519 -10.30 40.98 -20.34
N GLN A 520 -9.83 41.53 -21.47
CA GLN A 520 -8.42 41.86 -21.62
C GLN A 520 -8.05 42.99 -20.65
N ILE A 521 -7.14 42.71 -19.71
CA ILE A 521 -6.72 43.65 -18.67
C ILE A 521 -5.41 44.36 -19.00
N GLY A 522 -4.62 43.80 -19.91
CA GLY A 522 -3.39 44.42 -20.39
C GLY A 522 -2.50 43.45 -21.16
N TRP A 523 -1.34 43.94 -21.57
CA TRP A 523 -0.39 43.16 -22.35
C TRP A 523 1.06 43.40 -21.93
N MET A 524 1.93 42.44 -22.23
CA MET A 524 3.37 42.51 -22.00
C MET A 524 4.13 42.04 -23.24
N ALA A 525 5.04 42.88 -23.74
CA ALA A 525 6.01 42.54 -24.79
C ALA A 525 7.42 42.68 -24.21
N CYS A 526 8.31 41.75 -24.55
CA CYS A 526 9.64 41.70 -23.95
C CYS A 526 10.64 41.26 -25.01
N ASP A 527 11.88 41.76 -24.94
CA ASP A 527 12.95 41.27 -25.82
C ASP A 527 13.32 39.84 -25.44
N GLU A 528 13.39 39.57 -24.13
CA GLU A 528 13.58 38.23 -23.59
C GLU A 528 13.13 38.11 -22.13
N TYR A 529 12.59 36.94 -21.80
CA TYR A 529 12.47 36.45 -20.44
C TYR A 529 13.64 35.50 -20.13
N ARG A 530 14.21 35.63 -18.92
CA ARG A 530 15.22 34.73 -18.37
C ARG A 530 14.64 33.94 -17.20
N PHE A 531 14.75 32.61 -17.28
CA PHE A 531 14.41 31.71 -16.19
C PHE A 531 15.64 30.93 -15.72
N TYR A 532 15.95 31.02 -14.45
CA TYR A 532 17.12 30.38 -13.86
C TYR A 532 16.73 29.06 -13.20
N ASN A 533 17.64 28.09 -13.20
CA ASN A 533 17.47 26.89 -12.40
C ASN A 533 17.62 27.24 -10.91
N THR A 534 16.49 27.43 -10.22
CA THR A 534 16.44 27.72 -8.78
C THR A 534 16.69 26.48 -7.90
N ASN A 535 16.69 25.28 -8.50
CA ASN A 535 16.94 24.02 -7.80
C ASN A 535 18.41 23.62 -7.84
N LYS A 536 19.27 24.42 -8.48
CA LYS A 536 20.71 24.21 -8.54
C LYS A 536 21.33 24.53 -7.17
N THR A 537 21.16 23.63 -6.22
CA THR A 537 21.97 23.64 -5.00
C THR A 537 23.41 23.36 -5.39
N LYS A 538 24.35 24.07 -4.78
CA LYS A 538 25.75 23.66 -4.86
C LYS A 538 25.84 22.24 -4.29
N PRO A 539 26.60 21.33 -4.91
CA PRO A 539 26.86 20.03 -4.32
C PRO A 539 27.33 20.21 -2.87
N ASP A 540 26.60 19.61 -1.95
CA ASP A 540 26.84 19.64 -0.51
C ASP A 540 26.90 18.21 0.09
N GLY A 541 27.37 18.13 1.33
CA GLY A 541 27.71 16.87 2.00
C GLY A 541 29.11 16.35 1.65
N LYS A 542 29.40 15.11 2.02
CA LYS A 542 30.71 14.51 1.79
C LYS A 542 30.95 14.21 0.30
N LEU A 543 32.15 14.48 -0.20
CA LEU A 543 32.57 13.98 -1.52
C LEU A 543 32.92 12.48 -1.40
N LEU A 544 32.15 11.65 -2.08
CA LEU A 544 32.23 10.21 -2.04
C LEU A 544 32.86 9.69 -3.33
N ARG A 545 33.68 8.64 -3.20
CA ARG A 545 34.24 7.91 -4.32
C ARG A 545 33.37 6.69 -4.60
N LEU A 546 32.94 6.55 -5.84
CA LEU A 546 32.11 5.44 -6.30
C LEU A 546 32.83 4.66 -7.39
N VAL A 547 32.48 3.39 -7.49
CA VAL A 547 32.80 2.54 -8.63
C VAL A 547 31.51 1.97 -9.22
N SER A 548 31.43 1.93 -10.54
CA SER A 548 30.36 1.21 -11.22
C SER A 548 30.88 -0.17 -11.63
N ILE A 549 30.21 -1.23 -11.21
CA ILE A 549 30.62 -2.63 -11.43
C ILE A 549 29.61 -3.37 -12.31
N ALA A 550 30.07 -4.35 -13.09
CA ALA A 550 29.19 -5.26 -13.83
C ALA A 550 29.40 -6.71 -13.38
N PHE A 551 28.31 -7.42 -13.11
CA PHE A 551 28.34 -8.85 -12.73
C PHE A 551 28.58 -9.79 -13.92
N GLN A 552 28.25 -9.35 -15.13
CA GLN A 552 28.41 -10.11 -16.35
C GLN A 552 28.93 -9.20 -17.48
N PRO A 553 29.74 -9.72 -18.41
CA PRO A 553 30.17 -8.96 -19.59
C PRO A 553 28.96 -8.44 -20.39
N GLY A 554 28.91 -7.12 -20.65
CA GLY A 554 27.77 -6.47 -21.32
C GLY A 554 26.50 -6.38 -20.46
N GLY A 555 26.54 -6.81 -19.20
CA GLY A 555 25.45 -6.69 -18.24
C GLY A 555 25.26 -5.26 -17.73
N ARG A 556 24.22 -5.08 -16.91
CA ARG A 556 23.97 -3.79 -16.24
C ARG A 556 25.08 -3.47 -15.25
N THR A 557 25.33 -2.18 -15.07
CA THR A 557 26.28 -1.69 -14.07
C THR A 557 25.55 -1.23 -12.81
N TYR A 558 26.24 -1.32 -11.67
CA TYR A 558 25.73 -0.95 -10.36
C TYR A 558 26.77 -0.14 -9.61
N ASP A 559 26.33 0.92 -8.94
CA ASP A 559 27.22 1.86 -8.27
C ASP A 559 27.44 1.44 -6.80
N TYR A 560 28.70 1.33 -6.41
CA TYR A 560 29.13 0.97 -5.06
C TYR A 560 30.02 2.08 -4.50
N LEU A 561 29.87 2.36 -3.21
CA LEU A 561 30.81 3.18 -2.46
C LEU A 561 32.17 2.48 -2.43
N CYS A 562 33.22 3.22 -2.72
CA CYS A 562 34.58 2.69 -2.78
C CYS A 562 35.53 3.58 -2.00
N ASP A 563 35.77 3.20 -0.74
CA ASP A 563 36.72 3.86 0.14
C ASP A 563 38.18 3.46 -0.16
N ILE A 564 38.42 2.60 -1.17
CA ILE A 564 39.73 2.07 -1.57
C ILE A 564 40.33 2.94 -2.69
N PRO A 565 41.39 3.72 -2.42
CA PRO A 565 41.83 4.79 -3.31
C PRO A 565 42.49 4.30 -4.62
N ASP A 566 43.11 3.14 -4.62
CA ASP A 566 43.88 2.58 -5.73
C ASP A 566 43.06 1.67 -6.68
N VAL A 567 41.74 1.61 -6.53
CA VAL A 567 40.86 0.87 -7.44
C VAL A 567 40.66 1.64 -8.74
N GLU A 568 41.12 1.10 -9.87
CA GLU A 568 41.02 1.70 -11.19
C GLU A 568 40.01 0.97 -12.10
N VAL A 569 39.68 1.57 -13.24
CA VAL A 569 38.83 0.92 -14.25
C VAL A 569 39.55 -0.32 -14.78
N GLY A 570 38.86 -1.46 -14.80
CA GLY A 570 39.41 -2.77 -15.18
C GLY A 570 39.89 -3.61 -13.99
N ASP A 571 40.04 -3.02 -12.80
CA ASP A 571 40.36 -3.79 -11.60
C ASP A 571 39.24 -4.76 -11.23
N LYS A 572 39.61 -5.87 -10.60
CA LYS A 572 38.67 -6.77 -9.93
C LYS A 572 38.55 -6.37 -8.48
N VAL A 573 37.31 -6.30 -8.00
CA VAL A 573 36.99 -5.97 -6.61
C VAL A 573 36.01 -6.99 -6.03
N VAL A 574 36.04 -7.15 -4.71
CA VAL A 574 35.12 -8.04 -3.98
C VAL A 574 34.00 -7.19 -3.38
N ILE A 575 32.76 -7.61 -3.63
CA ILE A 575 31.54 -7.00 -3.11
C ILE A 575 30.65 -8.05 -2.43
N MET A 576 29.66 -7.61 -1.64
CA MET A 576 28.67 -8.52 -1.04
C MET A 576 27.46 -8.73 -1.98
N GLY A 577 27.45 -9.88 -2.66
CA GLY A 577 26.37 -10.38 -3.51
C GLY A 577 25.29 -11.11 -2.73
N TYR A 578 24.34 -11.72 -3.45
CA TYR A 578 23.21 -12.45 -2.84
C TYR A 578 23.65 -13.77 -2.19
N GLU A 579 24.65 -14.43 -2.78
CA GLU A 579 25.22 -15.70 -2.30
C GLU A 579 26.53 -15.47 -1.49
N GLY A 580 26.77 -14.23 -1.04
CA GLY A 580 27.98 -13.85 -0.32
C GLY A 580 28.98 -13.07 -1.18
N GLU A 581 30.27 -13.17 -0.85
CA GLU A 581 31.32 -12.39 -1.50
C GLU A 581 31.46 -12.75 -2.99
N THR A 582 31.34 -11.73 -3.86
CA THR A 582 31.40 -11.89 -5.31
C THR A 582 32.51 -11.02 -5.89
N VAL A 583 33.30 -11.60 -6.81
CA VAL A 583 34.34 -10.86 -7.54
C VAL A 583 33.74 -10.25 -8.80
N VAL A 584 33.92 -8.94 -8.96
CA VAL A 584 33.34 -8.16 -10.07
C VAL A 584 34.38 -7.21 -10.66
N GLU A 585 34.24 -6.87 -11.92
CA GLU A 585 35.13 -5.94 -12.61
C GLU A 585 34.58 -4.50 -12.54
N VAL A 586 35.47 -3.55 -12.24
CA VAL A 586 35.17 -2.13 -12.20
C VAL A 586 35.10 -1.56 -13.62
N LYS A 587 33.97 -0.95 -13.96
CA LYS A 587 33.69 -0.35 -15.27
C LYS A 587 33.85 1.16 -15.30
N ALA A 588 33.65 1.81 -14.16
CA ALA A 588 33.88 3.25 -14.01
C ALA A 588 34.33 3.58 -12.59
N VAL A 589 35.11 4.65 -12.44
CA VAL A 589 35.50 5.23 -11.15
C VAL A 589 35.24 6.73 -11.23
N TYR A 590 34.53 7.28 -10.25
CA TYR A 590 34.19 8.71 -10.22
C TYR A 590 33.87 9.16 -8.79
N THR A 591 33.73 10.48 -8.61
CA THR A 591 33.34 11.08 -7.35
C THR A 591 32.02 11.83 -7.48
N ARG A 592 31.25 11.89 -6.39
CA ARG A 592 30.03 12.69 -6.26
C ARG A 592 29.85 13.15 -4.83
N TYR A 593 29.27 14.33 -4.65
CA TYR A 593 28.81 14.75 -3.34
C TYR A 593 27.58 13.93 -2.91
N GLU A 594 27.35 13.82 -1.60
CA GLU A 594 26.18 13.11 -1.03
C GLU A 594 24.85 13.58 -1.64
N SER A 595 24.69 14.89 -1.85
CA SER A 595 23.50 15.47 -2.48
C SER A 595 23.30 15.11 -3.96
N GLU A 596 24.32 14.57 -4.63
CA GLU A 596 24.29 14.17 -6.04
C GLU A 596 24.03 12.67 -6.22
N LEU A 597 23.86 11.95 -5.11
CA LEU A 597 23.51 10.53 -5.14
C LEU A 597 22.08 10.33 -5.65
N GLY A 598 21.90 9.27 -6.44
CA GLY A 598 20.59 8.90 -6.97
C GLY A 598 19.71 8.18 -5.95
N LEU A 599 20.29 7.75 -4.83
CA LEU A 599 19.64 7.05 -3.71
C LEU A 599 20.13 7.68 -2.39
N PRO A 600 19.39 7.54 -1.29
CA PRO A 600 19.93 7.83 0.03
C PRO A 600 21.25 7.07 0.28
N LEU A 601 22.20 7.71 0.96
CA LEU A 601 23.57 7.22 1.13
C LEU A 601 23.62 5.80 1.71
N GLU A 602 22.76 5.53 2.69
CA GLU A 602 22.60 4.27 3.39
C GLU A 602 22.20 3.09 2.49
N ARG A 603 21.68 3.35 1.28
CA ARG A 603 21.31 2.31 0.32
C ARG A 603 22.47 1.90 -0.59
N TYR A 604 23.57 2.64 -0.63
CA TYR A 604 24.73 2.24 -1.43
C TYR A 604 25.54 1.15 -0.72
N LYS A 605 25.75 0.04 -1.42
CA LYS A 605 26.66 -1.02 -0.96
C LYS A 605 28.12 -0.58 -1.12
N LYS A 606 29.01 -1.17 -0.33
CA LYS A 606 30.45 -0.86 -0.33
C LYS A 606 31.27 -1.95 -1.01
N VAL A 607 32.36 -1.54 -1.65
CA VAL A 607 33.45 -2.42 -2.03
C VAL A 607 34.16 -2.91 -0.76
N ILE A 608 34.33 -4.23 -0.62
CA ILE A 608 34.96 -4.85 0.54
C ILE A 608 36.48 -4.73 0.44
N ARG A 609 37.04 -5.19 -0.68
CA ARG A 609 38.48 -5.17 -0.97
C ARG A 609 38.75 -5.19 -2.47
N LYS A 610 39.93 -4.75 -2.87
CA LYS A 610 40.49 -5.02 -4.20
C LYS A 610 40.93 -6.49 -4.24
N TYR A 611 40.66 -7.17 -5.34
CA TYR A 611 40.93 -8.61 -5.50
C TYR A 611 42.40 -8.90 -5.82
#